data_AF-A0A8J7K7N6-F1
#
_entry.id   AF-A0A8J7K7N6-F1
#
_cell.length_a   1.000
_cell.length_b   1.000
_cell.length_c   1.000
_cell.angle_alpha   90.00
_cell.angle_beta   90.00
_cell.angle_gamma   90.00
#
_symmetry.space_group_name_H-M   'P 1'
#
loop_
_entity.id
_entity.type
_entity.pdbx_description
1 polymer ?
#
loop_
_entity_poly.entity_id
_entity_poly.type
_entity_poly.pdbx_seq_one_letter_code
_entity_poly.pdbx_strand_id
1 'polypeptide(L)'
;MSRRRGPSLLRTVARTAVISGTATATSRAVSNTMDQKAMQAQQEQAAAIQAQQEMEQMKAQLAAVQAMQVQAATSAPATPSPAAQPDLLAQLTQLAQLKEAGALTEDEFQRAKAKLLE
;
A
#
# COMPACT_ATOMS: atom_id res chain seq x y z
N MET A 1 42.47 40.40 -58.82
CA MET A 1 42.96 39.13 -58.23
C MET A 1 42.04 38.75 -57.08
N SER A 2 41.12 37.80 -57.28
CA SER A 2 40.28 37.29 -56.17
C SER A 2 40.15 35.78 -56.29
N ARG A 3 40.84 35.06 -55.40
CA ARG A 3 40.85 33.60 -55.33
C ARG A 3 39.59 33.17 -54.59
N ARG A 4 38.66 32.52 -55.29
CA ARG A 4 37.48 31.85 -54.69
C ARG A 4 37.95 30.64 -53.87
N ARG A 5 37.90 30.73 -52.54
CA ARG A 5 37.90 29.59 -51.63
C ARG A 5 36.51 28.96 -51.66
N GLY A 6 36.33 27.91 -52.45
CA GLY A 6 35.13 27.08 -52.40
C GLY A 6 35.10 26.21 -51.13
N PRO A 7 33.91 25.89 -50.60
CA PRO A 7 33.76 25.08 -49.39
C PRO A 7 34.41 23.70 -49.57
N SER A 8 35.28 23.35 -48.62
CA SER A 8 36.13 22.17 -48.66
C SER A 8 35.34 20.87 -48.44
N LEU A 9 35.61 19.88 -49.29
CA LEU A 9 35.10 18.50 -49.21
C LEU A 9 35.40 17.81 -47.87
N LEU A 10 36.38 18.30 -47.12
CA LEU A 10 36.69 17.83 -45.76
C LEU A 10 35.56 18.11 -44.76
N ARG A 11 34.76 19.15 -44.98
CA ARG A 11 33.66 19.51 -44.07
C ARG A 11 32.44 18.60 -44.23
N THR A 12 32.25 17.99 -45.40
CA THR A 12 31.11 17.11 -45.68
C THR A 12 31.31 15.70 -45.13
N VAL A 13 32.53 15.16 -45.11
CA VAL A 13 32.79 13.80 -44.57
C VAL A 13 32.74 13.75 -43.04
N ALA A 14 33.11 14.84 -42.36
CA ALA A 14 33.01 14.93 -40.90
C ALA A 14 31.55 14.92 -40.40
N ARG A 15 30.61 15.47 -41.18
CA ARG A 15 29.20 15.57 -40.77
C ARG A 15 28.45 14.23 -40.88
N THR A 16 28.80 13.40 -41.86
CA THR A 16 28.22 12.06 -42.02
C THR A 16 28.64 11.11 -40.90
N ALA A 17 29.90 11.14 -40.46
CA ALA A 17 30.37 10.30 -39.36
C ALA A 17 29.69 10.64 -38.02
N VAL A 18 29.42 11.93 -37.76
CA VAL A 18 28.72 12.39 -36.54
C VAL A 18 27.23 12.01 -36.58
N ILE A 19 26.59 12.12 -37.74
CA ILE A 19 25.16 11.77 -37.93
C ILE A 19 24.94 10.25 -37.87
N SER A 20 25.86 9.44 -38.38
CA SER A 20 25.79 7.97 -38.25
C SER A 20 26.15 7.49 -36.83
N GLY A 21 27.02 8.21 -36.13
CA GLY A 21 27.43 7.87 -34.76
C GLY A 21 26.32 8.07 -33.72
N THR A 22 25.46 9.07 -33.90
CA THR A 22 24.34 9.32 -32.99
C THR A 22 23.17 8.36 -33.21
N ALA A 23 22.95 7.87 -34.44
CA ALA A 23 21.90 6.88 -34.74
C ALA A 23 22.12 5.54 -33.99
N THR A 24 23.37 5.08 -33.91
CA THR A 24 23.72 3.87 -33.13
C THR A 24 23.62 4.11 -31.62
N ALA A 25 23.90 5.33 -31.15
CA ALA A 25 23.80 5.68 -29.73
C ALA A 25 22.34 5.72 -29.24
N THR A 26 21.41 6.29 -30.03
CA THR A 26 19.98 6.26 -29.69
C THR A 26 19.37 4.87 -29.83
N SER A 27 19.76 4.07 -30.83
CA SER A 27 19.28 2.68 -30.94
C SER A 27 19.70 1.84 -29.72
N ARG A 28 20.94 1.99 -29.24
CA ARG A 28 21.40 1.31 -28.02
C ARG A 28 20.73 1.83 -26.75
N ALA A 29 20.45 3.13 -26.66
CA ALA A 29 19.73 3.69 -25.54
C ALA A 29 18.28 3.17 -25.47
N VAL A 30 17.60 3.04 -26.62
CA VAL A 30 16.25 2.49 -26.71
C VAL A 30 16.23 0.98 -26.43
N SER A 31 17.20 0.21 -26.96
CA SER A 31 17.34 -1.21 -26.60
C SER A 31 17.56 -1.40 -25.10
N ASN A 32 18.48 -0.64 -24.49
CA ASN A 32 18.73 -0.71 -23.05
C ASN A 32 17.50 -0.32 -22.21
N THR A 33 16.67 0.61 -22.69
CA THR A 33 15.42 0.97 -21.99
C THR A 33 14.34 -0.08 -22.16
N MET A 34 14.25 -0.75 -23.32
CA MET A 34 13.35 -1.88 -23.51
C MET A 34 13.78 -3.09 -22.67
N ASP A 35 15.07 -3.41 -22.62
CA ASP A 35 15.62 -4.49 -21.80
C ASP A 35 15.37 -4.22 -20.31
N GLN A 36 15.61 -2.98 -19.85
CA GLN A 36 15.27 -2.59 -18.48
C GLN A 36 13.77 -2.70 -18.20
N LYS A 37 12.91 -2.27 -19.13
CA LYS A 37 11.45 -2.41 -18.96
C LYS A 37 11.00 -3.86 -18.90
N ALA A 38 11.61 -4.74 -19.70
CA ALA A 38 11.32 -6.17 -19.69
C ALA A 38 11.73 -6.80 -18.36
N MET A 39 12.91 -6.46 -17.84
CA MET A 39 13.37 -6.91 -16.51
C MET A 39 12.47 -6.38 -15.39
N GLN A 40 12.03 -5.11 -15.48
CA GLN A 40 11.10 -4.51 -14.51
C GLN A 40 9.75 -5.21 -14.51
N ALA A 41 9.17 -5.44 -15.69
CA ALA A 41 7.89 -6.13 -15.82
C ALA A 41 7.96 -7.56 -15.23
N GLN A 42 9.09 -8.24 -15.39
CA GLN A 42 9.31 -9.57 -14.84
C GLN A 42 9.46 -9.54 -13.31
N GLN A 43 10.12 -8.52 -12.75
CA GLN A 43 10.18 -8.30 -11.29
C GLN A 43 8.83 -7.94 -10.69
N GLU A 44 8.04 -7.09 -11.35
CA GLU A 44 6.71 -6.70 -10.87
C GLU A 44 5.76 -7.91 -10.80
N GLN A 45 5.81 -8.80 -11.80
CA GLN A 45 5.04 -10.05 -11.76
C GLN A 45 5.46 -10.96 -10.61
N ALA A 46 6.77 -11.09 -10.34
CA ALA A 46 7.26 -11.88 -9.21
C ALA A 46 6.83 -11.27 -7.86
N ALA A 47 6.94 -9.94 -7.71
CA ALA A 47 6.53 -9.24 -6.50
C ALA A 47 5.03 -9.32 -6.24
N ALA A 48 4.20 -9.25 -7.30
CA ALA A 48 2.75 -9.38 -7.18
C ALA A 48 2.34 -10.77 -6.68
N ILE A 49 2.97 -11.84 -7.18
CA ILE A 49 2.70 -13.22 -6.73
C ILE A 49 3.10 -13.38 -5.25
N GLN A 50 4.25 -12.82 -4.85
CA GLN A 50 4.74 -12.91 -3.48
C GLN A 50 3.82 -12.18 -2.49
N ALA A 51 3.38 -10.97 -2.85
CA ALA A 51 2.43 -10.20 -2.05
C ALA A 51 1.08 -10.92 -1.88
N GLN A 52 0.62 -11.64 -2.92
CA GLN A 52 -0.62 -12.40 -2.86
C GLN A 52 -0.50 -13.59 -1.88
N GLN A 53 0.63 -14.31 -1.90
CA GLN A 53 0.90 -15.41 -0.97
C GLN A 53 0.98 -14.94 0.49
N GLU A 54 1.62 -13.80 0.75
CA GLU A 54 1.75 -13.26 2.11
C GLU A 54 0.38 -12.85 2.69
N MET A 55 -0.46 -12.24 1.85
CA MET A 55 -1.83 -11.88 2.25
C MET A 55 -2.68 -13.12 2.57
N GLU A 56 -2.51 -14.20 1.80
CA GLU A 56 -3.25 -15.45 2.00
C GLU A 56 -2.79 -16.18 3.28
N GLN A 57 -1.50 -16.15 3.59
CA GLN A 57 -0.98 -16.66 4.88
C GLN A 57 -1.50 -15.87 6.07
N MET A 58 -1.52 -14.53 5.98
CA MET A 58 -2.07 -13.68 7.03
C MET A 58 -3.56 -13.96 7.28
N LYS A 59 -4.34 -14.13 6.20
CA LYS A 59 -5.76 -14.46 6.28
C LYS A 59 -5.99 -15.83 6.92
N ALA A 60 -5.18 -16.83 6.59
CA ALA A 60 -5.26 -18.15 7.21
C ALA A 60 -4.96 -18.10 8.72
N GLN A 61 -3.99 -17.29 9.13
CA GLN A 61 -3.64 -17.12 10.53
C GLN A 61 -4.78 -16.45 11.33
N LEU A 62 -5.44 -15.46 10.74
CA LEU A 62 -6.59 -14.77 11.35
C LEU A 62 -7.80 -15.70 11.49
N ALA A 63 -8.05 -16.56 10.51
CA ALA A 63 -9.12 -17.56 10.57
C ALA A 63 -8.86 -18.60 11.68
N ALA A 64 -7.61 -19.03 11.87
CA ALA A 64 -7.25 -19.97 12.93
C ALA A 64 -7.47 -19.39 14.34
N VAL A 65 -7.15 -18.10 14.54
CA VAL A 65 -7.39 -17.41 15.82
C VAL A 65 -8.89 -17.29 16.11
N GLN A 66 -9.70 -16.96 15.11
CA GLN A 66 -11.15 -16.83 15.29
C GLN A 66 -11.82 -18.18 15.63
N ALA A 67 -11.39 -19.27 15.00
CA ALA A 67 -11.89 -20.60 15.31
C ALA A 67 -11.60 -21.01 16.77
N MET A 68 -10.44 -20.62 17.31
CA MET A 68 -10.05 -20.96 18.68
C MET A 68 -10.88 -20.21 19.74
N GLN A 69 -11.35 -18.98 19.46
CA GLN A 69 -12.25 -18.24 20.37
C GLN A 69 -13.64 -18.88 20.49
N VAL A 70 -14.18 -19.42 19.40
CA VAL A 70 -15.54 -20.02 19.44
C VAL A 70 -15.54 -21.35 20.21
N GLN A 71 -14.49 -22.16 20.09
CA GLN A 71 -14.40 -23.43 20.81
C GLN A 71 -14.25 -23.26 22.33
N ALA A 72 -13.62 -22.17 22.79
CA ALA A 72 -13.47 -21.88 24.21
C ALA A 72 -14.79 -21.41 24.88
N ALA A 73 -15.74 -20.89 24.10
CA ALA A 73 -17.03 -20.45 24.62
C ALA A 73 -18.03 -21.60 24.87
N THR A 74 -17.84 -22.78 24.26
CA THR A 74 -18.81 -23.89 24.34
C THR A 74 -18.55 -24.90 25.48
N SER A 75 -17.46 -24.77 26.23
CA SER A 75 -17.07 -25.72 27.28
C SER A 75 -17.12 -25.16 28.71
N ALA A 76 -17.62 -23.94 28.92
CA ALA A 76 -17.85 -23.39 30.25
C ALA A 76 -19.23 -23.83 30.81
N PRO A 77 -19.30 -24.44 32.02
CA PRO A 77 -20.56 -24.62 32.72
C PRO A 77 -21.16 -23.24 33.00
N ALA A 78 -22.40 -23.03 32.55
CA ALA A 78 -23.13 -21.78 32.77
C ALA A 78 -23.37 -21.55 34.26
N THR A 79 -22.53 -20.72 34.89
CA THR A 79 -22.92 -19.90 36.03
C THR A 79 -23.38 -18.55 35.48
N PRO A 80 -24.61 -18.09 35.77
CA PRO A 80 -25.05 -16.77 35.34
C PRO A 80 -24.20 -15.75 36.08
N SER A 81 -23.29 -15.08 35.37
CA SER A 81 -22.49 -13.97 35.90
C SER A 81 -23.38 -12.73 36.01
N PRO A 82 -23.64 -12.18 37.22
CA PRO A 82 -24.39 -10.93 37.37
C PRO A 82 -23.50 -9.68 37.22
N ALA A 83 -22.26 -9.80 36.71
CA ALA A 83 -21.27 -8.72 36.74
C ALA A 83 -21.29 -7.77 35.52
N ALA A 84 -22.01 -8.09 34.43
CA ALA A 84 -22.02 -7.22 33.24
C ALA A 84 -22.90 -5.95 33.41
N GLN A 85 -23.93 -6.01 34.26
CA GLN A 85 -24.85 -4.89 34.52
C GLN A 85 -24.22 -3.72 35.29
N PRO A 86 -23.48 -3.93 36.41
CA PRO A 86 -22.84 -2.83 37.12
C PRO A 86 -21.72 -2.16 36.30
N ASP A 87 -21.01 -2.91 35.46
CA ASP A 87 -19.95 -2.38 34.60
C ASP A 87 -20.52 -1.49 33.47
N LEU A 88 -21.65 -1.90 32.87
CA LEU A 88 -22.36 -1.10 31.87
C LEU A 88 -22.81 0.26 32.43
N LEU A 89 -23.40 0.27 33.63
CA LEU A 89 -23.82 1.51 34.29
C LEU A 89 -22.63 2.41 34.67
N ALA A 90 -21.53 1.81 35.13
CA ALA A 90 -20.30 2.55 35.43
C ALA A 90 -19.72 3.22 34.16
N GLN A 91 -19.68 2.50 33.04
CA GLN A 91 -19.20 3.01 31.76
C GLN A 91 -20.09 4.13 31.19
N LEU A 92 -21.42 4.00 31.27
CA LEU A 92 -22.36 5.07 30.88
C LEU A 92 -22.16 6.35 31.71
N THR A 93 -21.84 6.20 33.00
CA THR A 93 -21.57 7.35 33.91
C THR A 93 -20.26 8.04 33.56
N GLN A 94 -19.21 7.28 33.25
CA GLN A 94 -17.92 7.82 32.85
C GLN A 94 -18.00 8.59 31.52
N LEU A 95 -18.76 8.07 30.54
CA LEU A 95 -19.01 8.75 29.28
C LEU A 95 -19.76 10.09 29.48
N ALA A 96 -20.71 10.15 30.41
CA ALA A 96 -21.42 11.38 30.74
C ALA A 96 -20.49 12.43 31.36
N GLN A 97 -19.61 12.04 32.29
CA GLN A 97 -18.62 12.94 32.87
C GLN A 97 -17.65 13.50 31.82
N LEU A 98 -17.21 12.67 30.87
CA LEU A 98 -16.30 13.12 29.80
C LEU A 98 -17.00 14.07 28.81
N LYS A 99 -18.30 13.89 28.55
CA LYS A 99 -19.12 14.83 27.79
C LYS A 99 -19.27 16.17 28.51
N GLU A 100 -19.57 16.16 29.81
CA GLU A 100 -19.70 17.38 30.62
C GLU A 100 -18.37 18.13 30.76
N ALA A 101 -17.26 17.39 30.83
CA ALA A 101 -15.91 17.96 30.81
C ALA A 101 -15.50 18.52 29.44
N GLY A 102 -16.34 18.34 28.40
CA GLY A 102 -16.04 18.76 27.03
C GLY A 102 -14.94 17.94 26.36
N ALA A 103 -14.56 16.79 26.92
CA ALA A 103 -13.56 15.87 26.38
C ALA A 103 -14.14 14.97 25.27
N LEU A 104 -15.47 14.79 25.26
CA LEU A 104 -16.21 14.11 24.19
C LEU A 104 -17.29 15.02 23.60
N THR A 105 -17.47 14.92 22.29
CA THR A 105 -18.60 15.55 21.60
C THR A 105 -19.89 14.74 21.77
N GLU A 106 -21.05 15.38 21.56
CA GLU A 106 -22.36 14.71 21.67
C GLU A 106 -22.47 13.50 20.73
N ASP A 107 -22.00 13.65 19.49
CA ASP A 107 -21.99 12.57 18.49
C ASP A 107 -21.16 11.37 18.97
N GLU A 108 -19.98 11.60 19.54
CA GLU A 108 -19.12 10.53 20.05
C GLU A 108 -19.74 9.83 21.27
N PHE A 109 -20.39 10.59 22.15
CA PHE A 109 -21.14 10.04 23.28
C PHE A 109 -22.29 9.12 22.82
N GLN A 110 -23.09 9.56 21.85
CA GLN A 110 -24.22 8.77 21.35
C GLN A 110 -23.75 7.45 20.69
N ARG A 111 -22.66 7.49 19.92
CA ARG A 111 -22.07 6.28 19.32
C ARG A 111 -21.51 5.31 20.37
N ALA A 112 -20.88 5.82 21.43
CA ALA A 112 -20.36 4.99 22.51
C ALA A 112 -21.49 4.35 23.33
N LYS A 113 -22.56 5.11 23.61
CA LYS A 113 -23.76 4.60 24.29
C LYS A 113 -24.50 3.54 23.47
N ALA A 114 -24.64 3.74 22.15
CA ALA A 114 -25.26 2.75 21.26
C ALA A 114 -24.48 1.43 21.26
N LYS A 115 -23.14 1.47 21.21
CA LYS A 115 -22.29 0.28 21.31
C LYS A 115 -22.40 -0.48 22.64
N LEU A 116 -22.75 0.21 23.72
CA LEU A 116 -22.93 -0.41 25.05
C LEU A 116 -24.31 -1.02 25.24
N LEU A 117 -25.30 -0.66 24.41
CA LEU A 117 -26.69 -1.11 24.51
C LEU A 117 -27.13 -2.05 23.37
N GLU A 118 -26.26 -2.28 22.39
CA GLU A 118 -26.40 -3.36 21.40
C GLU A 118 -26.08 -4.72 22.02
#